data_AF-A0A8T2HZW2-F1
#
_entry.id   AF-A0A8T2HZW2-F1
#
_cell.length_a   1.000
_cell.length_b   1.000
_cell.length_c   1.000
_cell.angle_alpha   90.00
_cell.angle_beta   90.00
_cell.angle_gamma   90.00
#
_symmetry.space_group_name_H-M   'P 1'
#
loop_
_entity.id
_entity.type
_entity.pdbx_description
1 polymer ?
#
loop_
_entity_poly.entity_id
_entity_poly.type
_entity_poly.pdbx_seq_one_letter_code
_entity_poly.pdbx_strand_id
1 'polypeptide(L)'
;MRLFEPILKNPKELLSGAHTRTITVATPSAALGGIMKFAQKRLTCLGCKAALGAGEKTVCKHCAAKEGDIYSKALLGVNDLEAQFSALWTQCQRCQGSLHQDVLCASRDCPIFYRRMKVQKELSEAQTTLERFADW
;
A
#
# COMPACT_ATOMS: atom_id res chain seq x y z
N MET A 1 23.33 19.26 -0.66
CA MET A 1 22.09 19.79 -1.25
C MET A 1 22.50 20.91 -2.21
N ARG A 2 23.45 20.64 -3.12
CA ARG A 2 24.20 21.68 -3.84
C ARG A 2 23.34 22.51 -4.80
N LEU A 3 22.26 21.91 -5.31
CA LEU A 3 21.27 22.62 -6.12
C LEU A 3 20.43 23.63 -5.32
N PHE A 4 20.19 23.35 -4.03
CA PHE A 4 19.33 24.18 -3.19
C PHE A 4 20.09 25.12 -2.27
N GLU A 5 21.40 24.93 -2.11
CA GLU A 5 22.29 25.77 -1.30
C GLU A 5 22.31 27.26 -1.73
N PRO A 6 22.19 27.63 -3.02
CA PRO A 6 22.09 29.03 -3.43
C PRO A 6 20.74 29.70 -3.11
N ILE A 7 19.68 28.92 -2.90
CA ILE A 7 18.29 29.42 -2.77
C ILE A 7 17.82 29.35 -1.31
N LEU A 8 18.22 28.31 -0.58
CA LEU A 8 17.80 28.03 0.78
C LEU A 8 19.02 28.00 1.70
N LYS A 9 18.93 28.62 2.88
CA LYS A 9 20.04 28.70 3.84
C LYS A 9 20.42 27.35 4.45
N ASN A 10 19.46 26.43 4.65
CA ASN A 10 19.70 25.12 5.27
C ASN A 10 18.87 23.98 4.61
N PRO A 11 19.16 23.65 3.35
CA PRO A 11 18.39 22.65 2.61
C PRO A 11 18.53 21.23 3.17
N LYS A 12 19.55 20.96 4.00
CA LYS A 12 19.72 19.66 4.64
C LYS A 12 18.56 19.32 5.59
N GLU A 13 17.98 20.31 6.27
CA GLU A 13 16.86 20.11 7.19
C GLU A 13 15.62 19.51 6.50
N LEU A 14 15.44 19.69 5.20
CA LEU A 14 14.31 19.10 4.47
C LEU A 14 14.35 17.56 4.43
N LEU A 15 15.56 16.99 4.46
CA LEU A 15 15.78 15.54 4.35
C LEU A 15 16.20 14.92 5.68
N SER A 16 16.58 15.74 6.67
CA SER A 16 16.99 15.30 8.00
C SER A 16 16.20 16.03 9.08
N GLY A 17 15.53 15.30 9.95
CA GLY A 17 14.83 15.89 11.09
C GLY A 17 13.77 14.96 11.64
N ALA A 18 12.97 15.45 12.59
CA ALA A 18 11.86 14.68 13.15
C ALA A 18 10.73 14.47 12.13
N HIS A 19 10.49 15.43 11.23
CA HIS A 19 9.45 15.40 10.20
C HIS A 19 9.71 14.39 9.07
N THR A 20 10.96 13.96 8.86
CA THR A 20 11.30 12.92 7.87
C THR A 20 11.43 11.52 8.47
N ARG A 21 11.23 11.34 9.79
CA ARG A 21 11.29 10.04 10.48
C ARG A 21 10.04 9.18 10.30
N THR A 22 9.32 9.34 9.19
CA THR A 22 8.25 8.41 8.82
C THR A 22 8.87 7.26 8.04
N ILE A 23 8.95 6.09 8.66
CA ILE A 23 9.52 4.89 8.05
C ILE A 23 8.39 3.93 7.70
N THR A 24 8.33 3.52 6.43
CA THR A 24 7.47 2.42 5.99
C THR A 24 8.33 1.17 5.85
N VAL A 25 8.17 0.21 6.75
CA VAL A 25 8.88 -1.07 6.70
C VAL A 25 7.96 -2.12 6.10
N ALA A 26 8.32 -2.68 4.95
CA ALA A 26 7.61 -3.80 4.37
C ALA A 26 7.97 -5.09 5.12
N THR A 27 6.98 -5.72 5.77
CA THR A 27 7.18 -7.01 6.42
C THR A 27 7.22 -8.11 5.36
N PRO A 28 8.26 -8.98 5.34
CA PRO A 28 8.30 -10.10 4.40
C PRO A 28 7.14 -11.06 4.63
N SER A 29 6.53 -11.56 3.55
CA SER A 29 5.42 -12.51 3.61
C SER A 29 5.86 -13.87 4.14
N ALA A 30 4.95 -14.60 4.81
CA ALA A 30 5.18 -15.98 5.25
C ALA A 30 5.60 -16.95 4.09
N ALA A 31 5.19 -16.63 2.86
CA ALA A 31 5.56 -17.36 1.65
C ALA A 31 7.09 -17.36 1.35
N LEU A 32 7.84 -16.37 1.85
CA LEU A 32 9.29 -16.27 1.64
C LEU A 32 10.10 -17.25 2.51
N GLY A 33 9.46 -17.97 3.44
CA GLY A 33 10.13 -18.93 4.30
C GLY A 33 10.82 -18.34 5.53
N GLY A 34 11.58 -19.17 6.24
CA GLY A 34 12.35 -18.77 7.43
C GLY A 34 11.50 -18.44 8.66
N ILE A 35 11.96 -17.48 9.48
CA ILE A 35 11.34 -17.10 10.76
C ILE A 35 9.87 -16.67 10.58
N MET A 36 9.53 -16.05 9.44
CA MET A 36 8.16 -15.57 9.17
C MET A 36 7.13 -16.69 9.02
N LYS A 37 7.54 -17.95 8.80
CA LYS A 37 6.59 -19.10 8.77
C LYS A 37 6.00 -19.41 10.14
N PHE A 38 6.69 -19.06 11.22
CA PHE A 38 6.26 -19.33 12.60
C PHE A 38 5.62 -18.11 13.27
N ALA A 39 5.58 -16.97 12.57
CA ALA A 39 5.02 -15.74 13.09
C ALA A 39 3.48 -15.75 12.96
N GLN A 40 2.78 -15.63 14.09
CA GLN A 40 1.33 -15.45 14.09
C GLN A 40 1.00 -13.96 13.89
N LYS A 41 0.38 -13.62 12.75
CA LYS A 41 -0.05 -12.25 12.46
C LYS A 41 -1.24 -11.89 13.34
N ARG A 42 -1.03 -11.00 14.32
CA ARG A 42 -2.12 -10.41 15.10
C ARG A 42 -2.68 -9.18 14.40
N LEU A 43 -3.99 -9.04 14.42
CA LEU A 43 -4.65 -7.85 13.89
C LEU A 43 -4.35 -6.64 14.77
N THR A 44 -4.17 -5.49 14.12
CA THR A 44 -3.96 -4.20 14.77
C THR A 44 -5.06 -3.23 14.35
N CYS A 45 -5.37 -2.29 15.25
CA CYS A 45 -6.30 -1.20 15.01
C CYS A 45 -5.78 -0.35 13.84
N LEU A 46 -6.63 -0.06 12.86
CA LEU A 46 -6.22 0.72 11.70
C LEU A 46 -5.87 2.18 12.04
N GLY A 47 -6.51 2.74 13.07
CA GLY A 47 -6.28 4.12 13.53
C GLY A 47 -5.01 4.29 14.36
N CYS A 48 -4.88 3.54 15.46
CA CYS A 48 -3.79 3.72 16.44
C CYS A 48 -2.70 2.64 16.43
N LYS A 49 -2.84 1.60 15.57
CA LYS A 49 -1.93 0.45 15.48
C LYS A 49 -1.79 -0.40 16.75
N ALA A 50 -2.63 -0.18 17.76
CA ALA A 50 -2.71 -1.05 18.94
C ALA A 50 -3.13 -2.48 18.54
N ALA A 51 -2.59 -3.50 19.20
CA ALA A 51 -3.00 -4.89 19.00
C ALA A 51 -4.47 -5.07 19.43
N LEU A 52 -5.27 -5.71 18.58
CA LEU A 52 -6.68 -5.96 18.87
C LEU A 52 -6.86 -7.25 19.70
N GLY A 53 -7.77 -7.18 20.66
CA GLY A 53 -8.16 -8.31 21.50
C GLY A 53 -9.22 -9.21 20.85
N ALA A 54 -9.59 -10.29 21.54
CA ALA A 54 -10.68 -11.17 21.10
C ALA A 54 -12.00 -10.40 21.05
N GLY A 55 -12.59 -10.28 19.85
CA GLY A 55 -13.85 -9.57 19.60
C GLY A 55 -13.72 -8.22 18.89
N GLU A 56 -12.53 -7.61 18.84
CA GLU A 56 -12.30 -6.39 18.06
C GLU A 56 -11.66 -6.73 16.71
N LYS A 57 -12.37 -6.50 15.60
CA LYS A 57 -11.91 -6.91 14.26
C LYS A 57 -11.10 -5.84 13.52
N THR A 58 -11.47 -4.57 13.66
CA THR A 58 -11.02 -3.52 12.72
C THR A 58 -10.50 -2.27 13.41
N VAL A 59 -11.27 -1.77 14.38
CA VAL A 59 -10.96 -0.56 15.15
C VAL A 59 -11.11 -0.88 16.65
N CYS A 60 -10.24 -0.33 17.50
CA CYS A 60 -10.38 -0.49 18.95
C CYS A 60 -11.45 0.47 19.50
N LYS A 61 -11.94 0.22 20.72
CA LYS A 61 -12.96 1.06 21.39
C LYS A 61 -12.65 2.55 21.41
N HIS A 62 -11.37 2.94 21.55
CA HIS A 62 -10.95 4.34 21.57
C HIS A 62 -11.04 5.03 20.21
N CYS A 63 -10.92 4.27 19.12
CA CYS A 63 -10.96 4.79 17.75
C CYS A 63 -12.33 4.62 17.08
N ALA A 64 -13.30 3.97 17.74
CA ALA A 64 -14.64 3.73 17.20
C ALA A 64 -15.35 5.01 16.75
N ALA A 65 -15.20 6.11 17.50
CA ALA A 65 -15.78 7.41 17.12
C ALA A 65 -15.23 7.97 15.80
N LYS A 66 -14.05 7.53 15.35
CA LYS A 66 -13.39 7.95 14.10
C LYS A 66 -13.48 6.89 13.00
N GLU A 67 -14.30 5.86 13.19
CA GLU A 67 -14.37 4.72 12.28
C GLU A 67 -14.77 5.12 10.85
N GLY A 68 -15.75 6.03 10.71
CA GLY A 68 -16.16 6.56 9.40
C GLY A 68 -15.03 7.24 8.63
N ASP A 69 -14.22 8.05 9.31
CA ASP A 69 -13.05 8.70 8.69
C ASP A 69 -11.98 7.68 8.28
N ILE A 70 -11.76 6.65 9.11
CA ILE A 70 -10.78 5.58 8.83
C ILE A 70 -11.25 4.76 7.62
N TYR A 71 -12.54 4.40 7.56
CA TYR A 71 -13.14 3.70 6.43
C TYR A 71 -13.05 4.52 5.15
N SER A 72 -13.45 5.79 5.20
CA SER A 72 -13.38 6.70 4.03
C SER A 72 -11.96 6.80 3.47
N LYS A 73 -10.94 6.93 4.33
CA LYS A 73 -9.53 6.92 3.91
C LYS A 73 -9.11 5.60 3.27
N ALA A 74 -9.53 4.47 3.82
CA ALA A 74 -9.22 3.16 3.26
C ALA A 74 -9.88 2.98 1.88
N LEU A 75 -11.15 3.39 1.76
CA LEU A 75 -11.92 3.34 0.51
C LEU A 75 -11.29 4.19 -0.59
N LEU A 76 -10.90 5.43 -0.26
CA LEU A 76 -10.21 6.31 -1.21
C LEU A 76 -8.87 5.72 -1.68
N GLY A 77 -8.12 5.08 -0.77
CA GLY A 77 -6.88 4.39 -1.11
C GLY A 77 -7.08 3.20 -2.07
N VAL A 78 -8.13 2.41 -1.86
CA VAL A 78 -8.49 1.31 -2.78
C VAL A 78 -8.89 1.87 -4.15
N ASN A 79 -9.74 2.90 -4.19
CA ASN A 79 -10.20 3.51 -5.45
C ASN A 79 -9.02 4.03 -6.30
N ASP A 80 -8.05 4.72 -5.70
CA ASP A 80 -6.86 5.18 -6.41
C ASP A 80 -6.05 3.99 -6.99
N LEU A 81 -5.85 2.93 -6.21
CA LEU A 81 -5.15 1.73 -6.66
C LEU A 81 -5.90 0.99 -7.78
N GLU A 82 -7.24 0.95 -7.74
CA GLU A 82 -8.07 0.36 -8.79
C GLU A 82 -7.98 1.14 -10.10
N ALA A 83 -8.00 2.47 -10.02
CA ALA A 83 -7.82 3.34 -11.18
C ALA A 83 -6.44 3.13 -11.82
N GLN A 84 -5.38 3.09 -11.00
CA GLN A 84 -4.02 2.83 -11.48
C GLN A 84 -3.88 1.42 -12.08
N PHE A 85 -4.46 0.40 -11.43
CA PHE A 85 -4.46 -0.97 -11.92
C PHE A 85 -5.11 -1.05 -13.31
N SER A 86 -6.30 -0.48 -13.45
CA SER A 86 -7.08 -0.45 -14.68
C SER A 86 -6.30 0.24 -15.81
N ALA A 87 -5.70 1.40 -15.53
CA ALA A 87 -4.92 2.15 -16.52
C ALA A 87 -3.67 1.36 -17.00
N LEU A 88 -2.92 0.75 -16.08
CA LEU A 88 -1.67 0.05 -16.42
C LEU A 88 -1.95 -1.25 -17.19
N TRP A 89 -2.94 -2.03 -16.76
CA TRP A 89 -3.26 -3.31 -17.39
C TRP A 89 -3.89 -3.14 -18.77
N THR A 90 -4.78 -2.16 -18.94
CA THR A 90 -5.34 -1.84 -20.26
C THR A 90 -4.27 -1.32 -21.22
N GLN A 91 -3.30 -0.53 -20.74
CA GLN A 91 -2.15 -0.11 -21.54
C GLN A 91 -1.29 -1.30 -21.99
N CYS A 92 -1.10 -2.30 -21.13
CA CYS A 92 -0.40 -3.53 -21.51
C CYS A 92 -1.15 -4.34 -22.58
N GLN A 93 -2.49 -4.48 -22.47
CA GLN A 93 -3.31 -5.14 -23.48
C GLN A 93 -3.24 -4.42 -24.85
N ARG A 94 -3.30 -3.09 -24.85
CA ARG A 94 -3.11 -2.28 -26.07
C ARG A 94 -1.72 -2.46 -26.68
N CYS A 95 -0.68 -2.49 -25.85
CA CYS A 95 0.69 -2.72 -26.31
C CYS A 95 0.88 -4.13 -26.91
N GLN A 96 0.17 -5.14 -26.39
CA GLN A 96 0.19 -6.50 -26.93
C GLN A 96 -0.62 -6.62 -28.23
N GLY A 97 -1.70 -5.84 -28.36
CA GLY A 97 -2.62 -5.91 -29.49
C GLY A 97 -3.68 -7.01 -29.39
N SER A 98 -3.74 -7.75 -28.27
CA SER A 98 -4.76 -8.76 -27.99
C SER A 98 -5.53 -8.40 -26.73
N LEU A 99 -6.86 -8.52 -26.79
CA LEU A 99 -7.75 -8.35 -25.62
C LEU A 99 -8.20 -9.69 -25.03
N HIS A 100 -7.99 -10.79 -25.76
CA HIS A 100 -8.50 -12.13 -25.41
C HIS A 100 -7.41 -13.07 -24.91
N GLN A 101 -6.13 -12.71 -25.07
CA GLN A 101 -4.99 -13.50 -24.62
C GLN A 101 -4.32 -12.84 -23.42
N ASP A 102 -3.62 -13.65 -22.62
CA ASP A 102 -2.88 -13.17 -21.47
C ASP A 102 -1.68 -12.32 -21.86
N VAL A 103 -1.40 -11.27 -21.07
CA VAL A 103 -0.26 -10.38 -21.28
C VAL A 103 1.03 -11.00 -20.72
N LEU A 104 1.78 -11.72 -21.55
CA LEU A 104 3.05 -12.36 -21.17
C LEU A 104 4.30 -11.54 -21.56
N CYS A 105 4.30 -10.23 -21.27
CA CYS A 105 5.44 -9.35 -21.54
C CYS A 105 6.54 -9.47 -20.47
N ALA A 106 7.81 -9.60 -20.89
CA ALA A 106 9.01 -9.70 -20.04
C ALA A 106 10.05 -8.57 -20.27
N SER A 107 9.67 -7.49 -20.97
CA SER A 107 10.57 -6.36 -21.24
C SER A 107 10.93 -5.61 -19.95
N ARG A 108 12.22 -5.60 -19.59
CA ARG A 108 12.73 -4.94 -18.38
C ARG A 108 12.89 -3.43 -18.54
N ASP A 109 13.00 -2.95 -19.78
CA ASP A 109 13.12 -1.52 -20.12
C ASP A 109 11.76 -0.81 -20.14
N CYS A 110 10.66 -1.57 -20.11
CA CYS A 110 9.33 -0.99 -20.03
C CYS A 110 9.06 -0.42 -18.62
N PRO A 111 8.74 0.88 -18.47
CA PRO A 111 8.47 1.48 -17.16
C PRO A 111 7.22 0.91 -16.47
N ILE A 112 6.33 0.24 -17.22
CA ILE A 112 5.10 -0.38 -16.70
C ILE A 112 5.37 -1.77 -16.11
N PHE A 113 6.41 -2.47 -16.56
CA PHE A 113 6.62 -3.89 -16.25
C PHE A 113 6.64 -4.20 -14.74
N TYR A 114 7.46 -3.47 -13.97
CA TYR A 114 7.48 -3.62 -12.51
C TYR A 114 6.31 -2.91 -11.82
N ARG A 115 5.87 -1.77 -12.38
CA ARG A 115 4.79 -0.96 -11.80
C ARG A 115 3.46 -1.71 -11.76
N ARG A 116 3.09 -2.44 -12.82
CA ARG A 116 1.84 -3.23 -12.85
C ARG A 116 1.81 -4.33 -11.78
N MET A 117 2.95 -4.99 -11.53
CA MET A 117 3.06 -6.04 -10.51
C MET A 117 2.99 -5.45 -9.10
N LYS A 118 3.64 -4.30 -8.89
CA LYS A 118 3.56 -3.56 -7.63
C LYS A 118 2.12 -3.15 -7.32
N VAL A 119 1.44 -2.49 -8.26
CA VAL A 119 0.06 -2.03 -8.07
C VAL A 119 -0.91 -3.20 -7.85
N GLN A 120 -0.74 -4.31 -8.57
CA GLN A 120 -1.54 -5.52 -8.35
C GLN A 120 -1.42 -6.04 -6.91
N LYS A 121 -0.19 -6.10 -6.38
CA LYS A 121 0.06 -6.53 -5.00
C LYS A 121 -0.50 -5.53 -3.98
N GLU A 122 -0.24 -4.24 -4.17
CA GLU A 122 -0.73 -3.18 -3.29
C GLU A 122 -2.26 -3.13 -3.25
N LEU A 123 -2.92 -3.30 -4.41
CA LEU A 123 -4.37 -3.36 -4.50
C LEU A 123 -4.94 -4.54 -3.72
N SER A 124 -4.37 -5.74 -3.88
CA SER A 124 -4.81 -6.92 -3.13
C SER A 124 -4.64 -6.74 -1.61
N GLU A 125 -3.54 -6.15 -1.16
CA GLU A 125 -3.32 -5.84 0.26
C GLU A 125 -4.29 -4.75 0.79
N ALA A 126 -4.61 -3.75 -0.04
CA ALA A 126 -5.56 -2.71 0.32
C ALA A 126 -7.00 -3.25 0.39
N GLN A 127 -7.40 -4.12 -0.55
CA GLN A 127 -8.71 -4.77 -0.57
C GLN A 127 -8.93 -5.65 0.66
N THR A 128 -7.97 -6.52 1.00
CA THR A 128 -8.03 -7.33 2.23
C THR A 128 -8.10 -6.49 3.51
N THR A 129 -7.56 -5.26 3.48
CA THR A 129 -7.69 -4.31 4.58
C THR A 129 -9.09 -3.70 4.65
N LEU A 130 -9.68 -3.37 3.49
CA LEU A 130 -11.04 -2.83 3.38
C LEU A 130 -12.10 -3.86 3.76
N GLU A 131 -11.90 -5.13 3.41
CA GLU A 131 -12.78 -6.26 3.77
C GLU A 131 -12.97 -6.42 5.28
N ARG A 132 -12.04 -5.91 6.10
CA ARG A 132 -12.20 -5.88 7.56
C ARG A 132 -13.43 -5.08 8.00
N PHE A 133 -13.93 -4.16 7.18
CA PHE A 133 -15.13 -3.37 7.45
C PHE A 133 -16.42 -4.00 6.89
N ALA A 134 -16.36 -5.19 6.27
CA ALA A 134 -17.51 -5.81 5.59
C ALA A 134 -18.63 -6.33 6.52
N ASP A 135 -18.44 -6.28 7.85
CA ASP A 135 -19.44 -6.68 8.86
C ASP A 135 -20.38 -5.52 9.28
N TRP A 136 -20.60 -4.52 8.42
CA TRP A 136 -21.67 -3.53 8.65
C TRP A 136 -23.04 -4.12 8.29
#